data_AF-A0A7W8HET1-F1
#
_entry.id   AF-A0A7W8HET1-F1
#
_cell.length_a   1.000
_cell.length_b   1.000
_cell.length_c   1.000
_cell.angle_alpha   90.00
_cell.angle_beta   90.00
_cell.angle_gamma   90.00
#
_symmetry.space_group_name_H-M   'P 1'
#
loop_
_entity.id
_entity.type
_entity.pdbx_description
1 polymer ?
#
loop_
_entity_poly.entity_id
_entity_poly.type
_entity_poly.pdbx_seq_one_letter_code
_entity_poly.pdbx_strand_id
1 'polypeptide(L)'
;MDELYQQIINIYKETGSVKKTAEELGTYPIKVRRVLITEGLWHSKTSEQVADLLAKGKSVAEIAEELVISEKNVQSYMPYSRGQYGGEDRSNEAIRSEEYRGRMQQAAKNQVTNTEARSKKKENDIQEQRRLLEELRSEKERLLKEKKEFWDMIEAEMKRVPMAMQLHLELDLGYFADEHKEVLRRYGRMKDGITRDFIVPGNMTLHGLHYAIMKAFGWQNSHLHSYVPYEDEFKKMTDGGLVKEWTRQVGMYFRFPSENYEDIYWDDDYEEGESFKTWLKSKYCGPYSYEGVGEHYIPAQIEVDRFRKDWPAIQKKTTDQRTWNVYMEGQCEEMLERPMLWTVLKTPAEQADWDSWKQEKEAALKQVEKKRKDIIKKYRQLTARMDQIVEEAGTHFDEEGNPTIDMVPYFREMEELDRELEMLCIDYNPEPIPALSALCYRYDYGDGWEIKITCTNAWYDKTVYARDEEGDMLHDKNGFVPEKALFVDAFGQQIDGEFLDKLRDIQRKEKPICIAWDGMSLVDDVGGVGGFCEFLETINGDNPEEKKSYKTWARSLGWTGRMPKPENML
;
A
#
# COMPACT_ATOMS: atom_id res chain seq x y z
N MET A 1 -2.83 -34.68 -22.35
CA MET A 1 -3.07 -33.75 -23.48
C MET A 1 -3.97 -32.66 -22.91
N ASP A 2 -3.58 -31.39 -23.03
CA ASP A 2 -4.23 -30.24 -22.36
C ASP A 2 -5.73 -30.15 -22.72
N GLU A 3 -6.61 -30.04 -21.72
CA GLU A 3 -8.08 -30.05 -21.89
C GLU A 3 -8.54 -28.91 -22.82
N LEU A 4 -7.89 -27.75 -22.71
CA LEU A 4 -8.11 -26.60 -23.58
C LEU A 4 -7.69 -26.86 -25.03
N TYR A 5 -6.69 -27.71 -25.28
CA TYR A 5 -6.23 -28.04 -26.64
C TYR A 5 -7.32 -28.78 -27.41
N GLN A 6 -7.99 -29.73 -26.75
CA GLN A 6 -9.08 -30.49 -27.37
C GLN A 6 -10.35 -29.64 -27.51
N GLN A 7 -10.63 -28.77 -26.54
CA GLN A 7 -11.74 -27.80 -26.61
C GLN A 7 -11.57 -26.84 -27.79
N ILE A 8 -10.35 -26.32 -28.04
CA ILE A 8 -10.06 -25.47 -29.21
C ILE A 8 -10.43 -26.17 -30.52
N ILE A 9 -10.07 -27.45 -30.68
CA ILE A 9 -10.38 -28.22 -31.89
C ILE A 9 -11.88 -28.41 -32.06
N ASN A 10 -12.60 -28.72 -30.98
CA ASN A 10 -14.03 -28.99 -31.02
C ASN A 10 -14.83 -27.70 -31.32
N ILE A 11 -14.56 -26.62 -30.60
CA ILE A 11 -15.23 -25.32 -30.81
C ILE A 11 -14.88 -24.72 -32.17
N TYR A 12 -13.65 -24.90 -32.67
CA TYR A 12 -13.30 -24.43 -34.01
C TYR A 12 -14.08 -25.16 -35.12
N LYS A 13 -14.39 -26.46 -34.96
CA LYS A 13 -15.23 -27.20 -35.92
C LYS A 13 -16.64 -26.61 -36.02
N GLU A 14 -17.13 -25.99 -34.95
CA GLU A 14 -18.45 -25.35 -34.89
C GLU A 14 -18.40 -23.90 -35.38
N THR A 15 -17.40 -23.14 -34.94
CA THR A 15 -17.31 -21.69 -35.20
C THR A 15 -16.64 -21.32 -36.53
N GLY A 16 -15.76 -22.16 -37.06
CA GLY A 16 -14.99 -21.92 -38.29
C GLY A 16 -14.09 -20.68 -38.26
N SER A 17 -13.90 -20.06 -37.09
CA SER A 17 -13.21 -18.77 -36.95
C SER A 17 -12.34 -18.73 -35.70
N VAL A 18 -11.03 -18.57 -35.92
CA VAL A 18 -10.03 -18.42 -34.85
C VAL A 18 -10.43 -17.36 -33.81
N LYS A 19 -11.02 -16.25 -34.26
CA LYS A 19 -11.41 -15.15 -33.38
C LYS A 19 -12.60 -15.52 -32.50
N LYS A 20 -13.65 -16.13 -33.07
CA LYS A 20 -14.83 -16.57 -32.32
C LYS A 20 -14.51 -17.72 -31.37
N THR A 21 -13.71 -18.69 -31.82
CA THR A 21 -13.22 -19.78 -30.95
C THR A 21 -12.45 -19.24 -29.75
N ALA A 22 -11.66 -18.18 -29.94
CA ALA A 22 -10.91 -17.54 -28.86
C ALA A 22 -11.83 -16.79 -27.87
N GLU A 23 -12.82 -16.06 -28.40
CA GLU A 23 -13.83 -15.36 -27.61
C GLU A 23 -14.68 -16.34 -26.76
N GLU A 24 -15.16 -17.44 -27.36
CA GLU A 24 -15.98 -18.45 -26.67
C GLU A 24 -15.21 -19.23 -25.60
N LEU A 25 -13.92 -19.46 -25.80
CA LEU A 25 -13.07 -20.18 -24.84
C LEU A 25 -12.32 -19.27 -23.86
N GLY A 26 -12.58 -17.95 -23.87
CA GLY A 26 -11.88 -16.99 -23.01
C GLY A 26 -10.35 -17.01 -23.18
N THR A 27 -9.86 -17.30 -24.40
CA THR A 27 -8.44 -17.50 -24.69
C THR A 27 -7.94 -16.55 -25.78
N TYR A 28 -6.63 -16.54 -26.04
CA TYR A 28 -6.05 -15.64 -27.02
C TYR A 28 -6.11 -16.22 -28.45
N PRO A 29 -6.47 -15.42 -29.48
CA PRO A 29 -6.53 -15.86 -30.88
C PRO A 29 -5.23 -16.49 -31.40
N ILE A 30 -4.08 -16.07 -30.87
CA ILE A 30 -2.78 -16.64 -31.23
C ILE A 30 -2.64 -18.10 -30.75
N LYS A 31 -3.17 -18.44 -29.57
CA LYS A 31 -3.13 -19.80 -29.02
C LYS A 31 -4.00 -20.73 -29.86
N VAL A 32 -5.22 -20.30 -30.18
CA VAL A 32 -6.15 -21.00 -31.08
C VAL A 32 -5.51 -21.24 -32.45
N ARG A 33 -4.98 -20.18 -33.08
CA ARG A 33 -4.36 -20.27 -34.40
C ARG A 33 -3.25 -21.31 -34.44
N ARG A 34 -2.34 -21.29 -33.47
CA ARG A 34 -1.20 -22.21 -33.42
C ARG A 34 -1.63 -23.66 -33.19
N VAL A 35 -2.64 -23.92 -32.35
CA VAL A 35 -3.20 -25.27 -32.16
C VAL A 35 -3.73 -25.79 -33.49
N LEU A 36 -4.51 -24.98 -34.21
CA LEU A 36 -5.11 -25.38 -35.47
C LEU A 36 -4.09 -25.54 -36.61
N ILE A 37 -3.03 -24.72 -36.66
CA ILE A 37 -1.90 -24.93 -37.58
C ILE A 37 -1.20 -26.26 -37.28
N THR A 38 -1.00 -26.57 -36.01
CA THR A 38 -0.33 -27.82 -35.57
C THR A 38 -1.09 -29.07 -36.00
N GLU A 39 -2.43 -29.02 -35.90
CA GLU A 39 -3.30 -30.13 -36.29
C GLU A 39 -3.71 -30.10 -37.77
N GLY A 40 -3.20 -29.14 -38.55
CA GLY A 40 -3.52 -29.00 -39.98
C GLY A 40 -4.97 -28.57 -40.26
N LEU A 41 -5.66 -28.03 -39.26
CA LEU A 41 -7.07 -27.59 -39.33
C LEU A 41 -7.22 -26.13 -39.78
N TRP A 42 -6.13 -25.36 -39.78
CA TRP A 42 -6.10 -23.96 -40.21
C TRP A 42 -4.80 -23.64 -40.94
N HIS A 43 -4.89 -22.93 -42.06
CA HIS A 43 -3.74 -22.45 -42.81
C HIS A 43 -4.03 -21.10 -43.47
N SER A 44 -2.96 -20.43 -43.88
CA SER A 44 -2.92 -19.17 -44.60
C SER A 44 -1.60 -19.11 -45.39
N LYS A 45 -1.52 -18.22 -46.37
CA LYS A 45 -0.29 -17.98 -47.14
C LYS A 45 0.93 -17.75 -46.22
N THR A 46 0.76 -16.98 -45.15
CA THR A 46 1.84 -16.69 -44.19
C THR A 46 2.22 -17.90 -43.35
N SER A 47 1.27 -18.70 -42.87
CA SER A 47 1.60 -19.92 -42.10
C SER A 47 2.27 -21.00 -42.96
N GLU A 48 1.91 -21.11 -44.24
CA GLU A 48 2.57 -22.02 -45.18
C GLU A 48 4.01 -21.60 -45.43
N GLN A 49 4.24 -20.31 -45.71
CA GLN A 49 5.59 -19.76 -45.89
C GLN A 49 6.46 -19.94 -44.63
N VAL A 50 5.90 -19.70 -43.44
CA VAL A 50 6.61 -19.92 -42.17
C VAL A 50 6.94 -21.40 -41.97
N ALA A 51 5.99 -22.31 -42.26
CA ALA A 51 6.23 -23.75 -42.14
C ALA A 51 7.31 -24.26 -43.11
N ASP A 52 7.30 -23.79 -44.37
CA ASP A 52 8.29 -24.16 -45.39
C ASP A 52 9.71 -23.70 -45.02
N LEU A 53 9.84 -22.48 -44.48
CA LEU A 53 11.14 -21.94 -44.09
C LEU A 53 11.68 -22.60 -42.82
N LEU A 54 10.80 -22.96 -41.87
CA LEU A 54 11.17 -23.78 -40.71
C LEU A 54 11.64 -25.17 -41.14
N ALA A 55 10.96 -25.81 -42.11
CA ALA A 55 11.36 -27.11 -42.64
C ALA A 55 12.74 -27.07 -43.33
N LYS A 56 13.16 -25.90 -43.83
CA LYS A 56 14.51 -25.64 -44.36
C LYS A 56 15.55 -25.31 -43.28
N GLY A 57 15.17 -25.35 -42.01
CA GLY A 57 16.06 -25.13 -40.87
C GLY A 57 16.35 -23.67 -40.54
N LYS A 58 15.58 -22.71 -41.09
CA LYS A 58 15.76 -21.28 -40.77
C LYS A 58 15.24 -20.93 -39.39
N SER A 59 15.93 -20.03 -38.71
CA SER A 59 15.54 -19.46 -37.42
C SER A 59 14.41 -18.45 -37.55
N VAL A 60 13.73 -18.14 -36.43
CA VAL A 60 12.64 -17.15 -36.39
C VAL A 60 13.09 -15.77 -36.90
N ALA A 61 14.31 -15.35 -36.57
CA ALA A 61 14.88 -14.08 -37.01
C ALA A 61 15.12 -14.06 -38.52
N GLU A 62 15.67 -15.13 -39.10
CA GLU A 62 15.89 -15.25 -40.54
C GLU A 62 14.56 -15.30 -41.32
N ILE A 63 13.54 -15.97 -40.77
CA ILE A 63 12.20 -16.01 -41.37
C ILE A 63 11.53 -14.63 -41.33
N ALA A 64 11.68 -13.91 -40.22
CA ALA A 64 11.15 -12.55 -40.06
C ALA A 64 11.76 -11.58 -41.09
N GLU A 65 13.08 -11.67 -41.28
CA GLU A 65 13.82 -10.89 -42.27
C GLU A 65 13.41 -11.23 -43.70
N GLU A 66 13.32 -12.52 -44.05
CA GLU A 66 12.97 -12.98 -45.40
C GLU A 66 11.53 -12.69 -45.79
N LEU A 67 10.59 -12.80 -44.84
CA LEU A 67 9.18 -12.52 -45.08
C LEU A 67 8.82 -11.05 -44.84
N VAL A 68 9.76 -10.22 -44.39
CA VAL A 68 9.57 -8.80 -44.07
C VAL A 68 8.41 -8.61 -43.08
N ILE A 69 8.39 -9.41 -42.03
CA ILE A 69 7.41 -9.35 -40.93
C ILE A 69 8.15 -9.39 -39.59
N SER A 70 7.49 -8.99 -38.49
CA SER A 70 8.15 -9.06 -37.17
C SER A 70 8.33 -10.50 -36.69
N GLU A 71 9.35 -10.76 -35.87
CA GLU A 71 9.55 -12.06 -35.22
C GLU A 71 8.31 -12.53 -34.45
N LYS A 72 7.60 -11.60 -33.79
CA LYS A 72 6.32 -11.87 -33.12
C LYS A 72 5.25 -12.35 -34.10
N ASN A 73 5.23 -11.81 -35.32
CA ASN A 73 4.31 -12.23 -36.36
C ASN A 73 4.64 -13.66 -36.81
N VAL A 74 5.92 -13.96 -37.08
CA VAL A 74 6.40 -15.33 -37.40
C VAL A 74 5.95 -16.33 -36.33
N GLN A 75 6.24 -16.03 -35.05
CA GLN A 75 5.88 -16.88 -33.91
C GLN A 75 4.38 -17.18 -33.83
N SER A 76 3.53 -16.23 -34.25
CA SER A 76 2.07 -16.40 -34.26
C SER A 76 1.56 -17.40 -35.30
N TYR A 77 2.36 -17.70 -36.31
CA TYR A 77 2.04 -18.61 -37.42
C TYR A 77 2.85 -19.93 -37.36
N MET A 78 3.66 -20.14 -36.31
CA MET A 78 4.41 -21.38 -36.13
C MET A 78 3.53 -22.49 -35.54
N PRO A 79 3.62 -23.74 -36.06
CA PRO A 79 3.04 -24.90 -35.37
C PRO A 79 3.68 -25.08 -33.98
N TYR A 80 2.96 -25.72 -33.06
CA TYR A 80 3.52 -26.23 -31.83
C TYR A 80 4.39 -27.46 -32.12
N SER A 81 5.54 -27.51 -31.48
CA SER A 81 6.37 -28.72 -31.44
C SER A 81 5.63 -29.77 -30.58
N ARG A 82 5.19 -30.89 -31.19
CA ARG A 82 4.53 -31.97 -30.45
C ARG A 82 5.52 -32.54 -29.41
N GLY A 83 5.23 -32.35 -28.11
CA GLY A 83 5.99 -32.96 -27.01
C GLY A 83 6.24 -32.13 -25.73
N GLN A 84 5.77 -30.89 -25.60
CA GLN A 84 6.23 -29.98 -24.52
C GLN A 84 5.10 -29.31 -23.70
N TYR A 85 4.11 -30.07 -23.24
CA TYR A 85 3.36 -29.65 -22.04
C TYR A 85 3.79 -30.59 -20.90
N GLY A 86 4.68 -30.08 -20.03
CA GLY A 86 5.20 -30.80 -18.86
C GLY A 86 6.48 -31.62 -19.07
N GLY A 87 7.17 -31.50 -20.20
CA GLY A 87 8.47 -32.14 -20.43
C GLY A 87 9.66 -31.34 -19.87
N GLU A 88 10.83 -32.00 -19.71
CA GLU A 88 12.07 -31.43 -19.16
C GLU A 88 12.61 -30.21 -19.95
N ASP A 89 12.28 -30.10 -21.24
CA ASP A 89 12.63 -28.95 -22.09
C ASP A 89 11.51 -27.89 -22.09
N ARG A 90 11.49 -27.05 -21.06
CA ARG A 90 10.56 -25.91 -20.96
C ARG A 90 11.13 -24.66 -21.61
N SER A 91 10.31 -23.90 -22.33
CA SER A 91 10.74 -22.59 -22.84
C SER A 91 11.02 -21.62 -21.70
N ASN A 92 12.00 -20.72 -21.87
CA ASN A 92 12.35 -19.71 -20.87
C ASN A 92 11.15 -18.82 -20.47
N GLU A 93 10.20 -18.59 -21.38
CA GLU A 93 8.97 -17.84 -21.08
C GLU A 93 7.98 -18.64 -20.23
N ALA A 94 7.85 -19.94 -20.47
CA ALA A 94 6.99 -20.82 -19.66
C ALA A 94 7.54 -20.99 -18.24
N ILE A 95 8.87 -21.02 -18.08
CA ILE A 95 9.53 -21.00 -16.76
C ILE A 95 9.26 -19.66 -16.07
N ARG A 96 9.54 -18.53 -16.72
CA ARG A 96 9.28 -17.19 -16.13
C ARG A 96 7.82 -16.95 -15.79
N SER A 97 6.89 -17.47 -16.60
CA SER A 97 5.46 -17.35 -16.36
C SER A 97 4.99 -18.18 -15.18
N GLU A 98 5.50 -19.41 -15.02
CA GLU A 98 5.23 -20.21 -13.83
C GLU A 98 5.89 -19.63 -12.59
N GLU A 99 7.16 -19.21 -12.65
CA GLU A 99 7.84 -18.50 -11.56
C GLU A 99 7.08 -17.21 -11.19
N TYR A 100 6.55 -16.47 -12.17
CA TYR A 100 5.69 -15.32 -11.91
C TYR A 100 4.41 -15.72 -11.18
N ARG A 101 3.67 -16.73 -11.67
CA ARG A 101 2.45 -17.22 -11.02
C ARG A 101 2.73 -17.73 -9.60
N GLY A 102 3.80 -18.49 -9.40
CA GLY A 102 4.23 -18.97 -8.09
C GLY A 102 4.54 -17.84 -7.13
N ARG A 103 5.19 -16.75 -7.59
CA ARG A 103 5.40 -15.54 -6.79
C ARG A 103 4.09 -14.84 -6.40
N MET A 104 3.10 -14.82 -7.29
CA MET A 104 1.80 -14.20 -6.97
C MET A 104 1.04 -15.05 -5.94
N GLN A 105 1.04 -16.38 -6.08
CA GLN A 105 0.49 -17.29 -5.09
C GLN A 105 1.17 -17.16 -3.73
N GLN A 106 2.50 -17.06 -3.72
CA GLN A 106 3.25 -16.88 -2.47
C GLN A 106 2.94 -15.52 -1.82
N ALA A 107 2.89 -14.44 -2.60
CA ALA A 107 2.53 -13.13 -2.09
C ALA A 107 1.11 -13.12 -1.48
N ALA A 108 0.14 -13.77 -2.14
CA ALA A 108 -1.21 -13.90 -1.60
C ALA A 108 -1.23 -14.69 -0.27
N LYS A 109 -0.48 -15.79 -0.19
CA LYS A 109 -0.32 -16.55 1.07
C LYS A 109 0.34 -15.75 2.19
N ASN A 110 1.23 -14.85 1.83
CA ASN A 110 1.99 -14.07 2.80
C ASN A 110 1.22 -12.88 3.36
N GLN A 111 0.13 -12.43 2.74
CA GLN A 111 -0.63 -11.28 3.24
C GLN A 111 -1.12 -11.48 4.69
N VAL A 112 -1.05 -10.43 5.52
CA VAL A 112 -1.27 -10.46 6.97
C VAL A 112 -2.65 -11.00 7.35
N THR A 113 -3.68 -10.68 6.56
CA THR A 113 -5.09 -11.05 6.83
C THR A 113 -5.49 -12.41 6.27
N ASN A 114 -4.59 -13.15 5.62
CA ASN A 114 -4.96 -14.38 4.92
C ASN A 114 -5.24 -15.55 5.89
N THR A 115 -6.51 -15.70 6.29
CA THR A 115 -7.03 -16.87 7.02
C THR A 115 -7.81 -17.82 6.09
N GLU A 116 -7.86 -19.11 6.45
CA GLU A 116 -8.60 -20.16 5.70
C GLU A 116 -10.07 -19.80 5.38
N ALA A 117 -10.66 -18.85 6.11
CA ALA A 117 -12.03 -18.36 5.94
C ALA A 117 -12.27 -17.56 4.64
N ARG A 118 -11.30 -16.73 4.18
CA ARG A 118 -11.44 -15.96 2.92
C ARG A 118 -11.39 -16.85 1.67
N SER A 119 -10.74 -18.01 1.75
CA SER A 119 -10.63 -18.97 0.65
C SER A 119 -11.98 -19.56 0.22
N LYS A 120 -12.99 -19.60 1.10
CA LYS A 120 -14.33 -20.14 0.81
C LYS A 120 -15.31 -19.14 0.18
N LYS A 121 -15.08 -17.83 0.32
CA LYS A 121 -15.95 -16.78 -0.26
C LYS A 121 -15.68 -16.56 -1.77
N LYS A 122 -14.62 -17.18 -2.31
CA LYS A 122 -14.04 -16.95 -3.64
C LYS A 122 -14.80 -17.55 -4.84
N GLU A 123 -15.88 -18.31 -4.62
CA GLU A 123 -16.51 -19.06 -5.72
C GLU A 123 -17.72 -18.38 -6.36
N ASN A 124 -18.13 -17.17 -5.93
CA ASN A 124 -19.26 -16.45 -6.55
C ASN A 124 -18.89 -15.04 -7.09
N ASP A 125 -19.17 -14.89 -8.39
CA ASP A 125 -19.45 -13.70 -9.22
C ASP A 125 -18.37 -12.67 -9.60
N ILE A 126 -17.77 -12.92 -10.78
CA ILE A 126 -16.96 -11.99 -11.59
C ILE A 126 -17.82 -10.88 -12.26
N GLN A 127 -19.15 -11.00 -12.25
CA GLN A 127 -20.07 -10.00 -12.81
C GLN A 127 -20.43 -8.89 -11.81
N GLU A 128 -20.53 -9.19 -10.52
CA GLU A 128 -20.83 -8.21 -9.45
C GLU A 128 -19.63 -7.27 -9.21
N GLN A 129 -18.41 -7.81 -9.22
CA GLN A 129 -17.16 -7.04 -9.08
C GLN A 129 -16.97 -5.98 -10.18
N ARG A 130 -17.44 -6.26 -11.42
CA ARG A 130 -17.35 -5.29 -12.53
C ARG A 130 -18.36 -4.14 -12.40
N ARG A 131 -19.50 -4.38 -11.76
CA ARG A 131 -20.53 -3.35 -11.53
C ARG A 131 -20.08 -2.38 -10.42
N LEU A 132 -19.53 -2.91 -9.33
CA LEU A 132 -18.93 -2.16 -8.22
C LEU A 132 -17.76 -1.26 -8.66
N LEU A 133 -16.92 -1.72 -9.59
CA LEU A 133 -15.79 -0.96 -10.14
C LEU A 133 -16.21 0.28 -10.97
N GLU A 134 -17.40 0.26 -11.58
CA GLU A 134 -17.93 1.39 -12.36
C GLU A 134 -18.63 2.42 -11.44
N GLU A 135 -19.28 1.95 -10.37
CA GLU A 135 -19.85 2.80 -9.31
C GLU A 135 -18.76 3.50 -8.49
N LEU A 136 -17.67 2.81 -8.13
CA LEU A 136 -16.46 3.40 -7.49
C LEU A 136 -15.78 4.46 -8.35
N ARG A 137 -15.87 4.36 -9.69
CA ARG A 137 -15.35 5.37 -10.61
C ARG A 137 -16.13 6.67 -10.56
N SER A 138 -17.44 6.55 -10.40
CA SER A 138 -18.40 7.65 -10.31
C SER A 138 -18.29 8.36 -8.95
N GLU A 139 -18.08 7.59 -7.88
CA GLU A 139 -17.80 8.12 -6.54
C GLU A 139 -16.43 8.80 -6.48
N LYS A 140 -15.40 8.24 -7.13
CA LYS A 140 -14.07 8.86 -7.28
C LYS A 140 -14.13 10.21 -8.02
N GLU A 141 -14.97 10.34 -9.04
CA GLU A 141 -15.19 11.62 -9.74
C GLU A 141 -15.97 12.64 -8.88
N ARG A 142 -16.89 12.18 -8.02
CA ARG A 142 -17.58 13.03 -7.03
C ARG A 142 -16.61 13.50 -5.94
N LEU A 143 -15.81 12.60 -5.39
CA LEU A 143 -14.75 12.88 -4.40
C LEU A 143 -13.69 13.82 -4.98
N LEU A 144 -13.31 13.69 -6.26
CA LEU A 144 -12.41 14.64 -6.94
C LEU A 144 -13.00 16.05 -7.03
N LYS A 145 -14.34 16.17 -7.06
CA LYS A 145 -15.06 17.44 -7.13
C LYS A 145 -15.27 18.05 -5.74
N GLU A 146 -15.55 17.24 -4.73
CA GLU A 146 -15.57 17.65 -3.31
C GLU A 146 -14.15 18.00 -2.80
N LYS A 147 -13.10 17.30 -3.29
CA LYS A 147 -11.68 17.63 -3.02
C LYS A 147 -11.34 19.04 -3.50
N LYS A 148 -12.00 19.53 -4.56
CA LYS A 148 -11.82 20.90 -5.07
C LYS A 148 -12.37 21.94 -4.08
N GLU A 149 -13.54 21.72 -3.51
CA GLU A 149 -14.15 22.61 -2.49
C GLU A 149 -13.43 22.50 -1.13
N PHE A 150 -12.87 21.32 -0.82
CA PHE A 150 -11.96 21.11 0.32
C PHE A 150 -10.64 21.87 0.17
N TRP A 151 -10.07 21.93 -1.05
CA TRP A 151 -8.88 22.76 -1.34
C TRP A 151 -9.17 24.26 -1.19
N ASP A 152 -10.37 24.72 -1.58
CA ASP A 152 -10.81 26.11 -1.40
C ASP A 152 -11.01 26.46 0.10
N MET A 153 -11.39 25.49 0.94
CA MET A 153 -11.49 25.65 2.42
C MET A 153 -10.12 25.60 3.11
N ILE A 154 -9.21 24.75 2.62
CA ILE A 154 -7.80 24.67 3.03
C ILE A 154 -7.08 26.01 2.81
N GLU A 155 -7.47 26.82 1.82
CA GLU A 155 -6.82 28.11 1.53
C GLU A 155 -6.97 29.18 2.63
N ALA A 156 -7.96 29.06 3.53
CA ALA A 156 -8.04 29.91 4.72
C ALA A 156 -7.06 29.47 5.83
N GLU A 157 -6.64 28.19 5.83
CA GLU A 157 -5.71 27.56 6.78
C GLU A 157 -4.30 27.29 6.19
N MET A 158 -4.06 27.59 4.90
CA MET A 158 -2.82 27.38 4.11
C MET A 158 -1.61 28.21 4.57
N LYS A 159 -1.17 27.98 5.79
CA LYS A 159 0.17 28.39 6.24
C LYS A 159 1.03 27.22 6.72
N ARG A 160 0.53 25.97 6.72
CA ARG A 160 1.23 24.83 7.36
C ARG A 160 1.38 23.52 6.56
N VAL A 161 0.61 23.22 5.51
CA VAL A 161 0.74 21.93 4.80
C VAL A 161 1.90 21.96 3.78
N PRO A 162 2.90 21.07 3.86
CA PRO A 162 3.92 20.96 2.84
C PRO A 162 3.34 20.46 1.51
N MET A 163 3.85 20.94 0.38
CA MET A 163 3.64 20.30 -0.93
C MET A 163 4.27 18.90 -0.96
N ALA A 164 5.45 18.78 -0.35
CA ALA A 164 6.21 17.55 -0.27
C ALA A 164 7.15 17.57 0.95
N MET A 165 7.51 16.39 1.43
CA MET A 165 8.48 16.19 2.50
C MET A 165 9.64 15.33 2.01
N GLN A 166 10.85 15.66 2.44
CA GLN A 166 12.01 14.80 2.28
C GLN A 166 12.19 13.97 3.53
N LEU A 167 12.22 12.65 3.36
CA LEU A 167 12.43 11.70 4.44
C LEU A 167 13.77 10.99 4.25
N HIS A 168 14.49 10.81 5.35
CA HIS A 168 15.63 9.90 5.45
C HIS A 168 15.23 8.71 6.30
N LEU A 169 15.31 7.52 5.71
CA LEU A 169 15.02 6.25 6.35
C LEU A 169 16.32 5.48 6.51
N GLU A 170 16.62 5.05 7.73
CA GLU A 170 17.84 4.32 8.06
C GLU A 170 17.50 3.09 8.87
N LEU A 171 17.94 1.92 8.42
CA LEU A 171 17.84 0.69 9.20
C LEU A 171 18.76 0.78 10.42
N ASP A 172 18.23 0.57 11.62
CA ASP A 172 19.01 0.59 12.85
C ASP A 172 19.94 -0.63 12.89
N LEU A 173 21.24 -0.35 12.77
CA LEU A 173 22.30 -1.36 12.86
C LEU A 173 23.06 -1.29 14.19
N GLY A 174 22.59 -0.50 15.16
CA GLY A 174 23.31 -0.12 16.38
C GLY A 174 23.63 -1.30 17.30
N TYR A 175 22.71 -2.26 17.41
CA TYR A 175 22.86 -3.43 18.28
C TYR A 175 23.53 -4.64 17.62
N PHE A 176 23.80 -4.58 16.30
CA PHE A 176 24.37 -5.71 15.57
C PHE A 176 25.90 -5.71 15.62
N ALA A 177 26.46 -6.92 15.70
CA ALA A 177 27.90 -7.15 15.76
C ALA A 177 28.62 -6.55 14.54
N ASP A 178 29.87 -6.12 14.74
CA ASP A 178 30.71 -5.58 13.65
C ASP A 178 30.95 -6.59 12.52
N GLU A 179 30.90 -7.88 12.82
CA GLU A 179 30.95 -8.98 11.86
C GLU A 179 29.79 -8.92 10.85
N HIS A 180 28.56 -8.71 11.34
CA HIS A 180 27.39 -8.52 10.47
C HIS A 180 27.54 -7.28 9.59
N LYS A 181 28.03 -6.17 10.15
CA LYS A 181 28.28 -4.94 9.38
C LYS A 181 29.29 -5.18 8.26
N GLU A 182 30.32 -5.99 8.51
CA GLU A 182 31.31 -6.34 7.48
C GLU A 182 30.70 -7.20 6.36
N VAL A 183 29.84 -8.18 6.71
CA VAL A 183 29.07 -8.95 5.73
C VAL A 183 28.20 -8.03 4.86
N LEU A 184 27.50 -7.08 5.47
CA LEU A 184 26.68 -6.10 4.75
C LEU A 184 27.50 -5.19 3.83
N ARG A 185 28.70 -4.76 4.24
CA ARG A 185 29.61 -4.00 3.35
C ARG A 185 30.06 -4.85 2.17
N ARG A 186 30.50 -6.07 2.45
CA ARG A 186 31.09 -6.97 1.47
C ARG A 186 30.10 -7.50 0.44
N TYR A 187 28.93 -7.94 0.90
CA TYR A 187 27.95 -8.63 0.07
C TYR A 187 26.64 -7.86 -0.07
N GLY A 188 26.25 -7.09 0.95
CA GLY A 188 25.02 -6.27 0.97
C GLY A 188 25.13 -4.93 0.24
N ARG A 189 26.31 -4.57 -0.29
CA ARG A 189 26.60 -3.28 -0.96
C ARG A 189 26.34 -2.06 -0.07
N MET A 190 26.46 -2.23 1.23
CA MET A 190 26.40 -1.15 2.20
C MET A 190 27.71 -0.35 2.17
N LYS A 191 27.64 0.97 2.08
CA LYS A 191 28.81 1.84 2.28
C LYS A 191 28.89 2.29 3.73
N ASP A 192 27.87 3.02 4.15
CA ASP A 192 27.77 3.65 5.46
C ASP A 192 26.61 3.03 6.26
N GLY A 193 25.48 2.75 5.60
CA GLY A 193 24.29 2.16 6.23
C GLY A 193 23.31 1.59 5.20
N ILE A 194 22.19 1.03 5.66
CA ILE A 194 21.10 0.64 4.76
C ILE A 194 20.04 1.74 4.82
N THR A 195 20.06 2.64 3.83
CA THR A 195 19.28 3.87 3.87
C THR A 195 18.48 4.11 2.61
N ARG A 196 17.38 4.86 2.73
CA ARG A 196 16.54 5.30 1.63
C ARG A 196 16.16 6.77 1.85
N ASP A 197 16.40 7.60 0.85
CA ASP A 197 15.97 9.00 0.86
C ASP A 197 14.77 9.17 -0.07
N PHE A 198 13.63 9.57 0.50
CA PHE A 198 12.39 9.78 -0.23
C PHE A 198 12.06 11.26 -0.36
N ILE A 199 11.39 11.61 -1.46
CA ILE A 199 10.51 12.78 -1.50
C ILE A 199 9.08 12.25 -1.62
N VAL A 200 8.26 12.56 -0.64
CA VAL A 200 6.87 12.11 -0.54
C VAL A 200 5.90 13.30 -0.69
N PRO A 201 4.68 13.09 -1.22
CA PRO A 201 3.63 14.12 -1.17
C PRO A 201 3.37 14.54 0.27
N GLY A 202 3.12 15.82 0.52
CA GLY A 202 2.90 16.30 1.89
C GLY A 202 1.63 15.73 2.53
N ASN A 203 0.65 15.32 1.75
CA ASN A 203 -0.57 14.64 2.23
C ASN A 203 -0.43 13.12 2.39
N MET A 204 0.77 12.54 2.22
CA MET A 204 0.97 11.10 2.46
C MET A 204 0.72 10.77 3.94
N THR A 205 -0.04 9.70 4.16
CA THR A 205 -0.32 9.14 5.49
C THR A 205 0.78 8.19 5.95
N LEU A 206 0.84 7.90 7.25
CA LEU A 206 1.71 6.84 7.78
C LEU A 206 1.38 5.46 7.16
N HIS A 207 0.10 5.21 6.90
CA HIS A 207 -0.37 4.03 6.16
C HIS A 207 0.22 3.97 4.74
N GLY A 208 0.15 5.06 3.96
CA GLY A 208 0.76 5.11 2.63
C GLY A 208 2.29 4.96 2.68
N LEU A 209 2.92 5.48 3.73
CA LEU A 209 4.37 5.34 3.94
C LEU A 209 4.77 3.88 4.21
N HIS A 210 3.93 3.09 4.90
CA HIS A 210 4.20 1.67 5.19
C HIS A 210 4.46 0.91 3.89
N TYR A 211 3.56 1.02 2.93
CA TYR A 211 3.71 0.35 1.63
C TYR A 211 4.88 0.90 0.80
N ALA A 212 5.24 2.17 0.95
CA ALA A 212 6.45 2.72 0.34
C ALA A 212 7.72 2.11 0.95
N ILE A 213 7.75 1.89 2.27
CA ILE A 213 8.82 1.19 2.98
C ILE A 213 8.92 -0.25 2.49
N MET A 214 7.81 -0.98 2.45
CA MET A 214 7.76 -2.36 1.93
C MET A 214 8.43 -2.42 0.55
N LYS A 215 8.03 -1.50 -0.33
CA LYS A 215 8.56 -1.45 -1.69
C LYS A 215 10.06 -1.15 -1.75
N ALA A 216 10.54 -0.21 -0.94
CA ALA A 216 11.91 0.27 -0.98
C ALA A 216 12.92 -0.68 -0.31
N PHE A 217 12.49 -1.38 0.74
CA PHE A 217 13.31 -2.36 1.44
C PHE A 217 13.18 -3.77 0.82
N GLY A 218 12.13 -4.05 0.05
CA GLY A 218 11.98 -5.31 -0.70
C GLY A 218 11.11 -6.35 0.00
N TRP A 219 10.31 -5.93 0.98
CA TRP A 219 9.39 -6.77 1.73
C TRP A 219 8.04 -6.93 1.03
N GLN A 220 7.27 -7.94 1.44
CA GLN A 220 6.02 -8.34 0.79
C GLN A 220 4.77 -8.13 1.65
N ASN A 221 4.87 -7.28 2.69
CA ASN A 221 3.77 -7.04 3.63
C ASN A 221 3.33 -8.34 4.33
N SER A 222 4.30 -9.13 4.79
CA SER A 222 4.05 -10.48 5.31
C SER A 222 3.92 -10.57 6.83
N HIS A 223 4.25 -9.48 7.53
CA HIS A 223 4.38 -9.46 8.98
C HIS A 223 3.69 -8.22 9.58
N LEU A 224 3.46 -8.26 10.88
CA LEU A 224 2.95 -7.12 11.64
C LEU A 224 3.95 -5.97 11.66
N HIS A 225 3.41 -4.75 11.73
CA HIS A 225 4.21 -3.52 11.79
C HIS A 225 3.63 -2.50 12.76
N SER A 226 4.48 -1.56 13.18
CA SER A 226 4.04 -0.38 13.92
C SER A 226 4.96 0.81 13.73
N TYR A 227 4.38 1.99 13.87
CA TYR A 227 5.10 3.24 14.08
C TYR A 227 5.11 3.58 15.56
N VAL A 228 6.27 3.92 16.11
CA VAL A 228 6.43 4.32 17.52
C VAL A 228 7.35 5.54 17.67
N PRO A 229 7.03 6.46 18.59
CA PRO A 229 7.96 7.50 19.01
C PRO A 229 9.13 6.92 19.80
N TYR A 230 10.27 7.61 19.78
CA TYR A 230 11.36 7.27 20.69
C TYR A 230 10.99 7.55 22.16
N GLU A 231 11.56 6.77 23.08
CA GLU A 231 11.15 6.75 24.49
C GLU A 231 11.10 8.14 25.16
N ASP A 232 12.10 8.99 24.88
CA ASP A 232 12.15 10.34 25.43
C ASP A 232 11.03 11.25 24.91
N GLU A 233 10.68 11.14 23.62
CA GLU A 233 9.59 11.92 23.03
C GLU A 233 8.24 11.36 23.48
N PHE A 234 8.08 10.04 23.56
CA PHE A 234 6.89 9.40 24.11
C PHE A 234 6.60 9.87 25.54
N LYS A 235 7.62 9.88 26.41
CA LYS A 235 7.50 10.38 27.79
C LYS A 235 7.10 11.86 27.81
N LYS A 236 7.64 12.70 26.93
CA LYS A 236 7.23 14.11 26.85
C LYS A 236 5.78 14.27 26.39
N MET A 237 5.34 13.50 25.40
CA MET A 237 3.96 13.52 24.92
C MET A 237 2.94 13.11 25.98
N THR A 238 3.33 12.19 26.87
CA THR A 238 2.46 11.55 27.86
C THR A 238 2.69 12.03 29.30
N ASP A 239 3.35 13.18 29.49
CA ASP A 239 3.67 13.74 30.82
C ASP A 239 4.38 12.75 31.75
N GLY A 240 5.43 12.09 31.22
CA GLY A 240 6.23 11.09 31.91
C GLY A 240 5.65 9.68 31.83
N GLY A 241 4.84 9.38 30.81
CA GLY A 241 4.19 8.08 30.67
C GLY A 241 2.92 7.93 31.49
N LEU A 242 2.18 9.01 31.82
CA LEU A 242 0.95 8.89 32.60
C LEU A 242 -0.18 8.29 31.77
N VAL A 243 -0.77 7.18 32.23
CA VAL A 243 -1.88 6.51 31.53
C VAL A 243 -3.07 7.44 31.30
N LYS A 244 -3.38 8.31 32.26
CA LYS A 244 -4.45 9.31 32.12
C LYS A 244 -4.19 10.26 30.94
N GLU A 245 -2.94 10.63 30.69
CA GLU A 245 -2.58 11.54 29.60
C GLU A 245 -2.48 10.80 28.27
N TRP A 246 -1.96 9.58 28.27
CA TRP A 246 -2.00 8.69 27.11
C TRP A 246 -3.44 8.44 26.63
N THR A 247 -4.35 8.05 27.51
CA THR A 247 -5.77 7.76 27.15
C THR A 247 -6.51 8.94 26.51
N ARG A 248 -6.10 10.20 26.75
CA ARG A 248 -6.68 11.37 26.07
C ARG A 248 -6.23 11.50 24.61
N GLN A 249 -5.04 10.99 24.31
CA GLN A 249 -4.39 11.06 22.99
C GLN A 249 -4.64 9.81 22.14
N VAL A 250 -5.30 8.79 22.70
CA VAL A 250 -5.78 7.62 21.94
C VAL A 250 -6.81 8.05 20.91
N GLY A 251 -6.58 7.72 19.65
CA GLY A 251 -7.35 8.19 18.50
C GLY A 251 -6.96 9.59 17.99
N MET A 252 -5.90 10.19 18.57
CA MET A 252 -5.20 11.37 18.04
C MET A 252 -3.79 11.00 17.55
N TYR A 253 -2.95 10.48 18.44
CA TYR A 253 -1.60 10.01 18.11
C TYR A 253 -1.46 8.50 18.24
N PHE A 254 -2.08 7.93 19.27
CA PHE A 254 -1.86 6.54 19.67
C PHE A 254 -3.05 5.66 19.30
N ARG A 255 -2.76 4.45 18.85
CA ARG A 255 -3.75 3.39 18.66
C ARG A 255 -4.13 2.81 20.02
N PHE A 256 -5.40 2.47 20.20
CA PHE A 256 -5.78 1.63 21.33
C PHE A 256 -5.40 0.18 21.00
N PRO A 257 -4.72 -0.58 21.89
CA PRO A 257 -4.33 -1.95 21.60
C PRO A 257 -5.52 -2.80 21.14
N SER A 258 -5.36 -3.44 19.99
CA SER A 258 -6.41 -4.22 19.35
C SER A 258 -5.78 -5.33 18.51
N GLU A 259 -6.39 -6.50 18.53
CA GLU A 259 -6.08 -7.62 17.63
C GLU A 259 -7.07 -7.72 16.47
N ASN A 260 -7.87 -6.67 16.24
CA ASN A 260 -8.76 -6.62 15.09
C ASN A 260 -7.96 -6.35 13.81
N TYR A 261 -7.24 -7.37 13.35
CA TYR A 261 -6.38 -7.27 12.17
C TYR A 261 -7.17 -7.01 10.89
N GLU A 262 -8.45 -7.36 10.82
CA GLU A 262 -9.31 -6.99 9.68
C GLU A 262 -9.52 -5.48 9.58
N ASP A 263 -9.58 -4.77 10.71
CA ASP A 263 -9.70 -3.31 10.75
C ASP A 263 -8.35 -2.61 10.55
N ILE A 264 -7.28 -3.16 11.12
CA ILE A 264 -5.92 -2.59 10.99
C ILE A 264 -5.41 -2.72 9.55
N TYR A 265 -5.66 -3.88 8.94
CA TYR A 265 -5.25 -4.24 7.58
C TYR A 265 -6.47 -4.28 6.64
N TRP A 266 -7.36 -3.28 6.79
CA TRP A 266 -8.61 -3.16 6.02
C TRP A 266 -8.39 -3.22 4.50
N ASP A 267 -7.23 -2.77 4.03
CA ASP A 267 -6.86 -2.72 2.62
C ASP A 267 -5.92 -3.84 2.18
N ASP A 268 -5.71 -4.87 3.01
CA ASP A 268 -4.93 -6.05 2.65
C ASP A 268 -5.79 -6.99 1.76
N ASP A 269 -5.95 -6.55 0.51
CA ASP A 269 -6.88 -7.06 -0.49
C ASP A 269 -6.18 -7.69 -1.71
N TYR A 270 -4.90 -8.07 -1.57
CA TYR A 270 -4.14 -8.61 -2.70
C TYR A 270 -4.74 -9.91 -3.23
N GLU A 271 -5.00 -9.96 -4.55
CA GLU A 271 -5.56 -11.13 -5.22
C GLU A 271 -4.59 -11.82 -6.19
N GLU A 272 -4.66 -13.15 -6.24
CA GLU A 272 -3.93 -13.98 -7.19
C GLU A 272 -4.41 -13.71 -8.63
N GLY A 273 -3.68 -12.86 -9.35
CA GLY A 273 -4.03 -12.47 -10.72
C GLY A 273 -3.50 -11.09 -11.08
N GLU A 274 -3.40 -10.22 -10.07
CA GLU A 274 -2.72 -8.94 -10.17
C GLU A 274 -1.21 -9.09 -9.92
N SER A 275 -0.41 -8.24 -10.56
CA SER A 275 1.01 -8.13 -10.20
C SER A 275 1.14 -7.53 -8.81
N PHE A 276 1.80 -8.24 -7.88
CA PHE A 276 2.11 -7.71 -6.55
C PHE A 276 2.78 -6.33 -6.59
N LYS A 277 3.60 -6.04 -7.61
CA LYS A 277 4.23 -4.72 -7.77
C LYS A 277 3.24 -3.61 -8.16
N THR A 278 2.22 -3.95 -8.93
CA THR A 278 1.17 -3.01 -9.32
C THR A 278 0.25 -2.75 -8.14
N TRP A 279 -0.17 -3.82 -7.46
CA TRP A 279 -0.93 -3.75 -6.21
C TRP A 279 -0.19 -2.92 -5.16
N LEU A 280 1.04 -3.26 -4.81
CA LEU A 280 1.81 -2.51 -3.81
C LEU A 280 1.98 -1.03 -4.20
N LYS A 281 2.07 -0.75 -5.51
CA LYS A 281 2.14 0.62 -6.02
C LYS A 281 0.85 1.40 -5.85
N SER A 282 -0.32 0.77 -5.97
CA SER A 282 -1.58 1.47 -5.71
C SER A 282 -1.72 1.88 -4.25
N LYS A 283 -1.10 1.15 -3.32
CA LYS A 283 -1.20 1.42 -1.88
C LYS A 283 -0.38 2.62 -1.38
N TYR A 284 0.79 2.88 -1.97
CA TYR A 284 1.61 4.06 -1.60
C TYR A 284 1.43 5.28 -2.52
N CYS A 285 0.64 5.16 -3.59
CA CYS A 285 0.26 6.28 -4.45
C CYS A 285 -1.13 6.78 -4.06
N GLY A 286 -1.31 8.10 -4.04
CA GLY A 286 -2.60 8.68 -3.72
C GLY A 286 -3.69 8.45 -4.81
N PRO A 287 -4.96 8.80 -4.50
CA PRO A 287 -5.40 9.46 -3.27
C PRO A 287 -5.28 8.55 -2.05
N TYR A 288 -4.78 9.11 -0.95
CA TYR A 288 -4.67 8.41 0.33
C TYR A 288 -6.02 8.45 1.04
N SER A 289 -6.55 7.29 1.39
CA SER A 289 -7.70 7.11 2.29
C SER A 289 -7.31 6.18 3.43
N TYR A 290 -8.10 6.24 4.50
CA TYR A 290 -8.04 5.29 5.60
C TYR A 290 -9.47 4.88 5.91
N GLU A 291 -9.79 3.60 5.69
CA GLU A 291 -11.16 3.08 5.81
C GLU A 291 -11.33 2.16 7.03
N GLY A 292 -10.28 2.00 7.84
CA GLY A 292 -10.40 1.37 9.16
C GLY A 292 -11.20 2.24 10.12
N VAL A 293 -11.83 1.64 11.12
CA VAL A 293 -12.71 2.30 12.09
C VAL A 293 -11.99 2.53 13.42
N GLY A 294 -11.18 1.57 13.87
CA GLY A 294 -10.61 1.54 15.23
C GLY A 294 -9.67 2.71 15.55
N GLU A 295 -9.05 3.30 14.54
CA GLU A 295 -8.14 4.46 14.71
C GLU A 295 -8.84 5.82 14.79
N HIS A 296 -10.14 5.88 14.48
CA HIS A 296 -10.89 7.12 14.64
C HIS A 296 -11.07 7.44 16.13
N TYR A 297 -11.06 8.73 16.45
CA TYR A 297 -11.09 9.20 17.82
C TYR A 297 -12.29 8.68 18.61
N ILE A 298 -13.48 8.67 18.01
CA ILE A 298 -14.70 8.27 18.70
C ILE A 298 -14.72 6.76 19.04
N PRO A 299 -14.51 5.83 18.08
CA PRO A 299 -14.35 4.40 18.37
C PRO A 299 -13.25 4.11 19.40
N ALA A 300 -12.06 4.69 19.22
CA ALA A 300 -10.94 4.48 20.15
C ALA A 300 -11.26 4.98 21.57
N GLN A 301 -11.97 6.10 21.69
CA GLN A 301 -12.40 6.64 22.98
C GLN A 301 -13.49 5.82 23.67
N ILE A 302 -14.31 5.07 22.93
CA ILE A 302 -15.26 4.11 23.50
C ILE A 302 -14.50 2.95 24.18
N GLU A 303 -13.44 2.45 23.55
CA GLU A 303 -12.57 1.43 24.14
C GLU A 303 -11.80 1.96 25.35
N VAL A 304 -11.33 3.20 25.30
CA VAL A 304 -10.76 3.89 26.48
C VAL A 304 -11.76 3.98 27.64
N ASP A 305 -13.03 4.29 27.37
CA ASP A 305 -14.06 4.35 28.43
C ASP A 305 -14.32 2.97 29.05
N ARG A 306 -14.33 1.91 28.25
CA ARG A 306 -14.42 0.52 28.72
C ARG A 306 -13.21 0.17 29.60
N PHE A 307 -12.01 0.43 29.09
CA PHE A 307 -10.76 0.21 29.82
C PHE A 307 -10.71 0.94 31.17
N ARG A 308 -11.11 2.21 31.20
CA ARG A 308 -11.17 3.03 32.43
C ARG A 308 -12.15 2.47 33.45
N LYS A 309 -13.28 1.94 32.98
CA LYS A 309 -14.31 1.34 33.83
C LYS A 309 -13.83 0.02 34.44
N ASP A 310 -13.19 -0.81 33.63
CA ASP A 310 -12.75 -2.14 34.04
C ASP A 310 -11.50 -2.05 34.95
N TRP A 311 -10.64 -1.04 34.71
CA TRP A 311 -9.36 -0.88 35.40
C TRP A 311 -9.13 0.53 35.98
N PRO A 312 -9.97 1.02 36.90
CA PRO A 312 -9.91 2.41 37.38
C PRO A 312 -8.58 2.76 38.08
N ALA A 313 -7.92 1.77 38.71
CA ALA A 313 -6.66 1.97 39.40
C ALA A 313 -5.48 2.29 38.45
N ILE A 314 -5.52 1.85 37.19
CA ILE A 314 -4.42 2.05 36.24
C ILE A 314 -4.27 3.51 35.82
N GLN A 315 -5.33 4.31 35.93
CA GLN A 315 -5.32 5.73 35.54
C GLN A 315 -4.33 6.58 36.34
N LYS A 316 -3.86 6.08 37.50
CA LYS A 316 -2.85 6.73 38.34
C LYS A 316 -1.45 6.12 38.17
N LYS A 317 -1.29 5.16 37.27
CA LYS A 317 -0.02 4.49 36.98
C LYS A 317 0.64 5.08 35.75
N THR A 318 1.87 4.63 35.50
CA THR A 318 2.61 4.90 34.29
C THR A 318 2.36 3.81 33.24
N THR A 319 2.66 4.12 31.99
CA THR A 319 2.70 3.23 30.82
C THR A 319 3.99 2.40 30.79
N ASP A 320 4.56 2.09 31.96
CA ASP A 320 5.73 1.22 32.05
C ASP A 320 5.36 -0.20 31.57
N GLN A 321 6.16 -0.77 30.66
CA GLN A 321 5.81 -2.02 29.95
C GLN A 321 5.45 -3.17 30.90
N ARG A 322 6.17 -3.31 32.03
CA ARG A 322 5.89 -4.38 33.00
C ARG A 322 4.54 -4.22 33.66
N THR A 323 4.15 -2.97 33.94
CA THR A 323 2.84 -2.65 34.48
C THR A 323 1.77 -2.82 33.42
N TRP A 324 2.05 -2.41 32.18
CA TRP A 324 1.14 -2.40 31.05
C TRP A 324 0.71 -3.80 30.60
N ASN A 325 1.66 -4.73 30.46
CA ASN A 325 1.42 -6.11 30.02
C ASN A 325 0.49 -6.92 30.94
N VAL A 326 0.25 -6.44 32.17
CA VAL A 326 -0.72 -7.05 33.09
C VAL A 326 -2.16 -6.73 32.67
N TYR A 327 -2.38 -5.63 31.95
CA TYR A 327 -3.70 -5.12 31.60
C TYR A 327 -4.03 -5.28 30.13
N MET A 328 -3.04 -5.27 29.23
CA MET A 328 -3.22 -5.40 27.79
C MET A 328 -2.08 -6.16 27.14
N GLU A 329 -2.37 -6.83 26.01
CA GLU A 329 -1.41 -7.62 25.25
C GLU A 329 -0.68 -6.82 24.15
N GLY A 330 -1.14 -5.61 23.81
CA GLY A 330 -0.47 -4.70 22.87
C GLY A 330 0.36 -3.59 23.54
N GLN A 331 0.99 -2.71 22.75
CA GLN A 331 1.88 -1.66 23.24
C GLN A 331 1.23 -0.28 23.25
N CYS A 332 1.62 0.59 24.18
CA CYS A 332 1.00 1.90 24.36
C CYS A 332 1.55 2.99 23.43
N GLU A 333 2.76 2.78 22.93
CA GLU A 333 3.50 3.68 22.06
C GLU A 333 3.12 3.54 20.58
N GLU A 334 2.33 2.52 20.21
CA GLU A 334 1.86 2.33 18.84
C GLU A 334 1.04 3.53 18.37
N MET A 335 1.48 4.12 17.26
CA MET A 335 0.84 5.28 16.65
C MET A 335 -0.23 4.88 15.64
N LEU A 336 -1.16 5.79 15.40
CA LEU A 336 -2.13 5.69 14.32
C LEU A 336 -1.42 5.74 12.95
N GLU A 337 -1.99 5.09 11.96
CA GLU A 337 -1.50 5.11 10.57
C GLU A 337 -2.31 6.05 9.66
N ARG A 338 -3.52 6.43 10.09
CA ARG A 338 -4.36 7.44 9.42
C ARG A 338 -3.72 8.84 9.28
N PRO A 339 -2.98 9.38 10.28
CA PRO A 339 -2.45 10.75 10.19
C PRO A 339 -1.50 10.96 9.01
N MET A 340 -1.54 12.19 8.47
CA MET A 340 -0.55 12.66 7.49
C MET A 340 0.82 12.81 8.16
N LEU A 341 1.89 12.55 7.42
CA LEU A 341 3.26 12.59 7.96
C LEU A 341 3.62 13.93 8.58
N TRP A 342 3.19 15.03 7.96
CA TRP A 342 3.50 16.38 8.41
C TRP A 342 2.82 16.75 9.72
N THR A 343 1.77 16.04 10.17
CA THR A 343 1.10 16.30 11.46
C THR A 343 1.76 15.53 12.62
N VAL A 344 2.68 14.61 12.30
CA VAL A 344 3.37 13.75 13.27
C VAL A 344 4.85 14.12 13.39
N LEU A 345 5.53 14.20 12.25
CA LEU A 345 6.96 14.49 12.15
C LEU A 345 7.21 15.99 12.02
N LYS A 346 8.13 16.49 12.83
CA LYS A 346 8.66 17.84 12.71
C LYS A 346 9.52 17.97 11.46
N THR A 347 9.41 19.12 10.82
CA THR A 347 10.33 19.56 9.79
C THR A 347 11.62 20.13 10.42
N PRO A 348 12.74 20.19 9.67
CA PRO A 348 14.01 20.69 10.21
C PRO A 348 13.98 22.13 10.73
N ALA A 349 13.00 22.93 10.31
CA ALA A 349 12.85 24.33 10.72
C ALA A 349 12.08 24.47 12.04
N GLU A 350 11.36 23.44 12.47
CA GLU A 350 10.58 23.46 13.70
C GLU A 350 11.48 23.18 14.90
N GLN A 351 11.61 24.15 15.79
CA GLN A 351 12.35 23.97 17.04
C GLN A 351 11.54 23.14 18.03
N ALA A 352 12.24 22.38 18.88
CA ALA A 352 11.61 21.62 19.94
C ALA A 352 11.12 22.56 21.08
N ASP A 353 9.91 23.09 20.93
CA ASP A 353 9.17 23.76 22.01
C ASP A 353 8.01 22.86 22.47
N TRP A 354 8.24 22.14 23.56
CA TRP A 354 7.24 21.24 24.14
C TRP A 354 6.12 21.99 24.86
N ASP A 355 6.35 23.23 25.31
CA ASP A 355 5.32 24.03 25.96
C ASP A 355 4.31 24.54 24.91
N SER A 356 4.80 25.05 23.77
CA SER A 356 3.94 25.43 22.64
C SER A 356 3.17 24.22 22.10
N TRP A 357 3.86 23.10 21.86
CA TRP A 357 3.22 21.86 21.41
C TRP A 357 2.11 21.41 22.37
N LYS A 358 2.38 21.44 23.69
CA LYS A 358 1.41 21.04 24.70
C LYS A 358 0.18 21.96 24.71
N GLN A 359 0.36 23.26 24.52
CA GLN A 359 -0.73 24.23 24.41
C GLN A 359 -1.58 23.99 23.16
N GLU A 360 -0.96 23.80 21.99
CA GLU A 360 -1.65 23.54 20.73
C GLU A 360 -2.41 22.21 20.77
N LYS A 361 -1.77 21.14 21.25
CA LYS A 361 -2.42 19.83 21.46
C LYS A 361 -3.63 19.95 22.39
N GLU A 362 -3.48 20.64 23.52
CA GLU A 362 -4.57 20.80 24.48
C GLU A 362 -5.73 21.61 23.90
N ALA A 363 -5.45 22.60 23.05
CA ALA A 363 -6.47 23.34 22.32
C ALA A 363 -7.23 22.42 21.34
N ALA A 364 -6.53 21.59 20.56
CA ALA A 364 -7.12 20.64 19.62
C ALA A 364 -8.01 19.61 20.35
N LEU A 365 -7.51 18.99 21.43
CA LEU A 365 -8.26 18.00 22.21
C LEU A 365 -9.53 18.59 22.85
N LYS A 366 -9.46 19.80 23.43
CA LYS A 366 -10.62 20.43 24.08
C LYS A 366 -11.80 20.65 23.14
N GLN A 367 -11.54 20.89 21.85
CA GLN A 367 -12.60 21.10 20.86
C GLN A 367 -13.46 19.84 20.70
N VAL A 368 -12.81 18.67 20.59
CA VAL A 368 -13.50 17.38 20.44
C VAL A 368 -14.04 16.86 21.78
N GLU A 369 -13.30 17.02 22.88
CA GLU A 369 -13.70 16.56 24.22
C GLU A 369 -15.02 17.18 24.69
N LYS A 370 -15.29 18.45 24.35
CA LYS A 370 -16.53 19.15 24.72
C LYS A 370 -17.79 18.49 24.14
N LYS A 371 -17.69 17.93 22.94
CA LYS A 371 -18.81 17.30 22.22
C LYS A 371 -18.79 15.76 22.32
N ARG A 372 -17.68 15.17 22.75
CA ARG A 372 -17.41 13.72 22.80
C ARG A 372 -18.58 12.90 23.34
N LYS A 373 -19.20 13.31 24.44
CA LYS A 373 -20.31 12.56 25.05
C LYS A 373 -21.53 12.45 24.12
N ASP A 374 -21.89 13.55 23.46
CA ASP A 374 -23.03 13.58 22.55
C ASP A 374 -22.73 12.83 21.25
N ILE A 375 -21.49 12.93 20.77
CA ILE A 375 -21.03 12.20 19.58
C ILE A 375 -21.01 10.69 19.83
N ILE A 376 -20.44 10.23 20.95
CA ILE A 376 -20.46 8.81 21.32
C ILE A 376 -21.90 8.30 21.43
N LYS A 377 -22.82 9.11 21.96
CA LYS A 377 -24.24 8.75 22.02
C LYS A 377 -24.82 8.58 20.61
N LYS A 378 -24.56 9.53 19.70
CA LYS A 378 -25.01 9.44 18.30
C LYS A 378 -24.40 8.24 17.59
N TYR A 379 -23.10 8.02 17.73
CA TYR A 379 -22.38 6.86 17.19
C TYR A 379 -23.05 5.55 17.61
N ARG A 380 -23.30 5.36 18.91
CA ARG A 380 -23.99 4.16 19.43
C ARG A 380 -25.41 3.99 18.91
N GLN A 381 -26.11 5.08 18.62
CA GLN A 381 -27.46 5.01 18.03
C GLN A 381 -27.40 4.53 16.58
N LEU A 382 -26.45 5.06 15.81
CA LEU A 382 -26.23 4.65 14.42
C LEU A 382 -25.76 3.20 14.33
N THR A 383 -24.80 2.78 15.16
CA THR A 383 -24.35 1.38 15.18
C THR A 383 -25.45 0.42 15.62
N ALA A 384 -26.25 0.78 16.64
CA ALA A 384 -27.39 -0.05 17.05
C ALA A 384 -28.46 -0.17 15.96
N ARG A 385 -28.67 0.88 15.16
CA ARG A 385 -29.55 0.81 13.98
C ARG A 385 -28.95 -0.09 12.91
N MET A 386 -27.65 0.01 12.64
CA MET A 386 -26.95 -0.87 11.71
C MET A 386 -27.12 -2.34 12.11
N ASP A 387 -26.84 -2.67 13.38
CA ASP A 387 -27.00 -4.04 13.91
C ASP A 387 -28.44 -4.54 13.72
N GLN A 388 -29.44 -3.71 14.02
CA GLN A 388 -30.85 -4.05 13.84
C GLN A 388 -31.19 -4.34 12.36
N ILE A 389 -30.71 -3.53 11.42
CA ILE A 389 -30.95 -3.74 9.98
C ILE A 389 -30.27 -5.02 9.52
N VAL A 390 -29.06 -5.31 9.99
CA VAL A 390 -28.34 -6.57 9.68
C VAL A 390 -29.12 -7.78 10.20
N GLU A 391 -29.63 -7.72 11.43
CA GLU A 391 -30.49 -8.79 11.99
C GLU A 391 -31.79 -8.95 11.19
N GLU A 392 -32.48 -7.86 10.87
CA GLU A 392 -33.71 -7.86 10.05
C GLU A 392 -33.44 -8.45 8.66
N ALA A 393 -32.40 -7.98 7.98
CA ALA A 393 -31.97 -8.47 6.67
C ALA A 393 -31.60 -9.96 6.71
N GLY A 394 -30.95 -10.41 7.78
CA GLY A 394 -30.57 -11.81 7.99
C GLY A 394 -31.74 -12.79 8.01
N THR A 395 -32.95 -12.33 8.37
CA THR A 395 -34.16 -13.17 8.36
C THR A 395 -34.71 -13.46 6.96
N HIS A 396 -34.19 -12.77 5.94
CA HIS A 396 -34.67 -12.86 4.57
C HIS A 396 -33.80 -13.74 3.67
N PHE A 397 -32.94 -14.59 4.23
CA PHE A 397 -32.16 -15.58 3.50
C PHE A 397 -32.71 -16.99 3.70
N ASP A 398 -32.71 -17.80 2.64
CA ASP A 398 -33.03 -19.23 2.73
C ASP A 398 -31.84 -20.06 3.24
N GLU A 399 -32.04 -21.37 3.38
CA GLU A 399 -31.00 -22.31 3.86
C GLU A 399 -29.78 -22.41 2.91
N GLU A 400 -29.94 -21.98 1.65
CA GLU A 400 -28.90 -21.95 0.62
C GLU A 400 -28.19 -20.59 0.56
N GLY A 401 -28.64 -19.59 1.36
CA GLY A 401 -28.09 -18.25 1.40
C GLY A 401 -28.60 -17.32 0.31
N ASN A 402 -29.70 -17.66 -0.37
CA ASN A 402 -30.30 -16.79 -1.37
C ASN A 402 -31.30 -15.83 -0.71
N PRO A 403 -31.35 -14.55 -1.15
CA PRO A 403 -32.34 -13.60 -0.66
C PRO A 403 -33.75 -13.98 -1.12
N THR A 404 -34.69 -13.96 -0.19
CA THR A 404 -36.11 -14.29 -0.39
C THR A 404 -36.96 -13.07 -0.77
N ILE A 405 -36.41 -11.86 -0.65
CA ILE A 405 -37.03 -10.58 -1.02
C ILE A 405 -36.03 -9.67 -1.75
N ASP A 406 -36.49 -8.52 -2.25
CA ASP A 406 -35.61 -7.46 -2.73
C ASP A 406 -34.85 -6.81 -1.56
N MET A 407 -33.53 -7.01 -1.52
CA MET A 407 -32.64 -6.51 -0.45
C MET A 407 -32.13 -5.08 -0.70
N VAL A 408 -32.38 -4.50 -1.88
CA VAL A 408 -31.88 -3.16 -2.24
C VAL A 408 -32.25 -2.08 -1.20
N PRO A 409 -33.46 -2.04 -0.61
CA PRO A 409 -33.79 -1.06 0.43
C PRO A 409 -32.92 -1.18 1.68
N TYR A 410 -32.62 -2.41 2.13
CA TYR A 410 -31.76 -2.65 3.29
C TYR A 410 -30.33 -2.20 3.00
N PHE A 411 -29.78 -2.55 1.83
CA PHE A 411 -28.44 -2.12 1.45
C PHE A 411 -28.30 -0.60 1.36
N ARG A 412 -29.32 0.09 0.81
CA ARG A 412 -29.32 1.57 0.78
C ARG A 412 -29.32 2.19 2.16
N GLU A 413 -30.13 1.67 3.09
CA GLU A 413 -30.16 2.18 4.46
C GLU A 413 -28.83 1.89 5.18
N MET A 414 -28.23 0.72 4.98
CA MET A 414 -26.89 0.40 5.50
C MET A 414 -25.84 1.37 4.94
N GLU A 415 -25.80 1.61 3.63
CA GLU A 415 -24.86 2.57 3.02
C GLU A 415 -25.04 4.00 3.56
N GLU A 416 -26.28 4.45 3.76
CA GLU A 416 -26.56 5.77 4.33
C GLU A 416 -26.06 5.89 5.77
N LEU A 417 -26.28 4.86 6.59
CA LEU A 417 -25.79 4.81 7.97
C LEU A 417 -24.27 4.72 8.06
N ASP A 418 -23.66 3.94 7.17
CA ASP A 418 -22.21 3.79 7.10
C ASP A 418 -21.53 5.13 6.75
N ARG A 419 -22.06 5.83 5.73
CA ARG A 419 -21.61 7.20 5.41
C ARG A 419 -21.81 8.17 6.57
N GLU A 420 -22.94 8.09 7.29
CA GLU A 420 -23.17 8.96 8.44
C GLU A 420 -22.20 8.65 9.60
N LEU A 421 -21.88 7.37 9.83
CA LEU A 421 -20.88 6.94 10.80
C LEU A 421 -19.48 7.41 10.42
N GLU A 422 -19.10 7.24 9.16
CA GLU A 422 -17.81 7.67 8.61
C GLU A 422 -17.63 9.18 8.79
N MET A 423 -18.60 9.98 8.34
CA MET A 423 -18.58 11.44 8.49
C MET A 423 -18.52 11.85 9.97
N LEU A 424 -19.29 11.18 10.84
CA LEU A 424 -19.25 11.43 12.28
C LEU A 424 -17.87 11.11 12.89
N CYS A 425 -17.15 10.14 12.35
CA CYS A 425 -15.81 9.79 12.80
C CYS A 425 -14.75 10.76 12.25
N ILE A 426 -14.84 11.14 10.98
CA ILE A 426 -13.90 12.06 10.31
C ILE A 426 -14.00 13.47 10.90
N ASP A 427 -15.21 14.03 11.00
CA ASP A 427 -15.46 15.42 11.46
C ASP A 427 -14.99 15.68 12.90
N TYR A 428 -14.80 14.62 13.68
CA TYR A 428 -14.47 14.69 15.11
C TYR A 428 -13.15 14.02 15.46
N ASN A 429 -12.32 13.73 14.46
CA ASN A 429 -10.92 13.41 14.68
C ASN A 429 -10.15 14.70 15.07
N PRO A 430 -9.49 14.76 16.23
CA PRO A 430 -8.58 15.84 16.53
C PRO A 430 -7.36 15.75 15.60
N GLU A 431 -6.98 16.87 14.99
CA GLU A 431 -5.78 16.91 14.16
C GLU A 431 -4.51 16.86 15.02
N PRO A 432 -3.57 15.95 14.74
CA PRO A 432 -2.29 15.88 15.44
C PRO A 432 -1.44 17.15 15.23
N ILE A 433 -0.60 17.47 16.21
CA ILE A 433 0.38 18.56 16.15
C ILE A 433 1.77 17.94 16.04
N PRO A 434 2.64 18.40 15.13
CA PRO A 434 3.96 17.78 14.91
C PRO A 434 4.77 17.69 16.20
N ALA A 435 5.04 16.48 16.65
CA ALA A 435 5.66 16.23 17.96
C ALA A 435 7.09 15.69 17.82
N LEU A 436 7.30 14.84 16.82
CA LEU A 436 8.42 13.91 16.77
C LEU A 436 9.54 14.43 15.88
N SER A 437 10.77 14.40 16.38
CA SER A 437 11.96 14.65 15.58
C SER A 437 12.36 13.43 14.73
N ALA A 438 12.00 12.23 15.20
CA ALA A 438 12.19 10.98 14.48
C ALA A 438 11.09 9.99 14.86
N LEU A 439 10.78 9.09 13.93
CA LEU A 439 9.82 8.01 14.13
C LEU A 439 10.52 6.67 13.93
N CYS A 440 10.26 5.70 14.81
CA CYS A 440 10.74 4.33 14.62
C CYS A 440 9.63 3.52 13.95
N TYR A 441 9.94 2.94 12.80
CA TYR A 441 9.09 1.96 12.13
C TYR A 441 9.62 0.56 12.42
N ARG A 442 8.79 -0.29 13.00
CA ARG A 442 9.13 -1.68 13.34
C ARG A 442 8.36 -2.62 12.45
N TYR A 443 9.03 -3.65 11.95
CA TYR A 443 8.44 -4.68 11.12
C TYR A 443 8.92 -6.06 11.58
N ASP A 444 8.03 -7.05 11.51
CA ASP A 444 8.29 -8.43 11.94
C ASP A 444 8.79 -8.51 13.41
N TYR A 445 7.83 -8.44 14.32
CA TYR A 445 8.10 -8.32 15.75
C TYR A 445 9.00 -9.44 16.28
N GLY A 446 10.17 -9.04 16.78
CA GLY A 446 11.19 -9.95 17.33
C GLY A 446 12.44 -10.07 16.47
N ASP A 447 12.38 -9.70 15.19
CA ASP A 447 13.49 -9.85 14.24
C ASP A 447 14.39 -8.61 14.15
N GLY A 448 14.00 -7.51 14.80
CA GLY A 448 14.81 -6.31 14.90
C GLY A 448 14.90 -5.50 13.60
N TRP A 449 13.92 -5.61 12.70
CA TRP A 449 13.78 -4.67 11.59
C TRP A 449 13.21 -3.35 12.08
N GLU A 450 14.11 -2.49 12.56
CA GLU A 450 13.77 -1.15 13.01
C GLU A 450 14.32 -0.11 12.03
N ILE A 451 13.46 0.74 11.48
CA ILE A 451 13.83 1.82 10.58
C ILE A 451 13.58 3.15 11.29
N LYS A 452 14.64 3.92 11.45
CA LYS A 452 14.56 5.32 11.88
C LYS A 452 14.14 6.18 10.70
N ILE A 453 13.06 6.92 10.86
CA ILE A 453 12.51 7.85 9.87
C ILE A 453 12.70 9.27 10.40
N THR A 454 13.33 10.13 9.61
CA THR A 454 13.51 11.55 9.93
C THR A 454 13.10 12.42 8.76
N CYS A 455 12.50 13.58 9.02
CA CYS A 455 12.25 14.58 7.98
C CYS A 455 13.47 15.50 7.85
N THR A 456 14.10 15.52 6.68
CA THR A 456 15.33 16.30 6.42
C THR A 456 15.08 17.57 5.62
N ASN A 457 13.90 17.71 5.02
CA ASN A 457 13.41 18.94 4.41
C ASN A 457 11.89 18.88 4.18
N ALA A 458 11.26 20.02 3.94
CA ALA A 458 9.88 20.13 3.51
C ALA A 458 9.73 21.33 2.58
N TRP A 459 8.76 21.30 1.68
CA TRP A 459 8.57 22.34 0.68
C TRP A 459 7.16 22.89 0.72
N TYR A 460 7.02 24.20 0.56
CA TYR A 460 5.77 24.91 0.75
C TYR A 460 5.47 25.81 -0.44
N ASP A 461 4.19 25.83 -0.82
CA ASP A 461 3.65 26.87 -1.68
C ASP A 461 3.26 28.07 -0.80
N LYS A 462 4.00 29.17 -0.94
CA LYS A 462 3.72 30.47 -0.30
C LYS A 462 3.30 31.51 -1.34
N THR A 463 2.76 31.05 -2.47
CA THR A 463 2.25 31.91 -3.53
C THR A 463 1.14 32.80 -2.99
N VAL A 464 1.24 34.09 -3.26
CA VAL A 464 0.18 35.07 -3.00
C VAL A 464 -0.69 35.12 -4.25
N TYR A 465 -1.97 34.81 -4.11
CA TYR A 465 -2.94 34.84 -5.21
C TYR A 465 -3.68 36.18 -5.24
N ALA A 466 -3.95 36.66 -6.44
CA ALA A 466 -4.68 37.90 -6.66
C ALA A 466 -6.14 37.75 -6.20
N ARG A 467 -6.72 38.82 -5.66
CA ARG A 467 -8.10 38.84 -5.15
C ARG A 467 -8.90 39.96 -5.81
N ASP A 468 -10.22 39.77 -5.91
CA ASP A 468 -11.15 40.80 -6.37
C ASP A 468 -11.54 41.78 -5.25
N GLU A 469 -12.49 42.68 -5.54
CA GLU A 469 -12.98 43.69 -4.60
C GLU A 469 -13.76 43.09 -3.40
N GLU A 470 -14.28 41.87 -3.54
CA GLU A 470 -15.03 41.14 -2.51
C GLU A 470 -14.09 40.27 -1.64
N GLY A 471 -12.84 40.10 -2.08
CA GLY A 471 -11.79 39.36 -1.38
C GLY A 471 -11.62 37.93 -1.87
N ASP A 472 -12.34 37.54 -2.92
CA ASP A 472 -12.29 36.20 -3.52
C ASP A 472 -11.10 36.09 -4.46
N MET A 473 -10.47 34.90 -4.52
CA MET A 473 -9.31 34.70 -5.38
C MET A 473 -9.70 34.68 -6.84
N LEU A 474 -8.99 35.47 -7.62
CA LEU A 474 -9.15 35.52 -9.06
C LEU A 474 -8.69 34.20 -9.67
N HIS A 475 -9.43 33.71 -10.66
CA HIS A 475 -9.07 32.55 -11.45
C HIS A 475 -9.10 32.88 -12.95
N ASP A 476 -8.22 32.25 -13.71
CA ASP A 476 -8.22 32.26 -15.16
C ASP A 476 -8.36 30.83 -15.72
N LYS A 477 -8.20 30.68 -17.04
CA LYS A 477 -8.26 29.37 -17.72
C LYS A 477 -7.21 28.35 -17.24
N ASN A 478 -6.21 28.77 -16.49
CA ASN A 478 -5.10 27.97 -15.98
C ASN A 478 -5.17 27.76 -14.44
N GLY A 479 -6.19 28.29 -13.75
CA GLY A 479 -6.36 28.16 -12.29
C GLY A 479 -6.33 29.51 -11.58
N PHE A 480 -6.02 29.51 -10.28
CA PHE A 480 -5.88 30.74 -9.50
C PHE A 480 -4.77 31.62 -10.06
N VAL A 481 -5.03 32.92 -10.13
CA VAL A 481 -4.09 33.91 -10.68
C VAL A 481 -3.07 34.28 -9.60
N PRO A 482 -1.78 33.92 -9.74
CA PRO A 482 -0.78 34.31 -8.76
C PRO A 482 -0.45 35.80 -8.92
N GLU A 483 -0.53 36.56 -7.82
CA GLU A 483 0.03 37.91 -7.73
C GLU A 483 1.55 37.85 -7.51
N LYS A 484 2.00 36.91 -6.67
CA LYS A 484 3.41 36.63 -6.43
C LYS A 484 3.62 35.15 -6.17
N ALA A 485 4.17 34.43 -7.15
CA ALA A 485 4.62 33.06 -6.97
C ALA A 485 5.83 32.99 -6.01
N LEU A 486 5.73 32.19 -4.95
CA LEU A 486 6.81 32.00 -3.99
C LEU A 486 6.78 30.56 -3.46
N PHE A 487 7.76 29.77 -3.85
CA PHE A 487 7.95 28.41 -3.38
C PHE A 487 9.20 28.37 -2.54
N VAL A 488 9.14 27.76 -1.37
CA VAL A 488 10.27 27.74 -0.42
C VAL A 488 10.48 26.36 0.19
N ASP A 489 11.70 26.09 0.62
CA ASP A 489 11.99 24.99 1.54
C ASP A 489 11.62 25.32 3.00
N ALA A 490 11.89 24.37 3.90
CA ALA A 490 11.59 24.51 5.32
C ALA A 490 12.31 25.72 5.95
N PHE A 491 13.47 26.10 5.43
CA PHE A 491 14.26 27.23 5.93
C PHE A 491 13.87 28.57 5.29
N GLY A 492 12.89 28.57 4.37
CA GLY A 492 12.43 29.76 3.66
C GLY A 492 13.28 30.13 2.45
N GLN A 493 14.19 29.25 2.01
CA GLN A 493 14.96 29.46 0.80
C GLN A 493 14.07 29.24 -0.42
N GLN A 494 14.08 30.20 -1.35
CA GLN A 494 13.29 30.13 -2.57
C GLN A 494 13.74 28.98 -3.48
N ILE A 495 12.76 28.35 -4.13
CA ILE A 495 12.95 27.27 -5.10
C ILE A 495 12.28 27.63 -6.41
N ASP A 496 12.94 27.34 -7.51
CA ASP A 496 12.45 27.54 -8.87
C ASP A 496 12.98 26.45 -9.83
N GLY A 497 12.62 26.58 -11.12
CA GLY A 497 13.13 25.74 -12.20
C GLY A 497 12.70 24.27 -12.14
N GLU A 498 13.54 23.40 -12.70
CA GLU A 498 13.24 21.97 -12.89
C GLU A 498 12.93 21.23 -11.58
N PHE A 499 13.51 21.65 -10.47
CA PHE A 499 13.25 21.02 -9.17
C PHE A 499 11.83 21.33 -8.67
N LEU A 500 11.36 22.57 -8.84
CA LEU A 500 9.97 22.94 -8.53
C LEU A 500 8.99 22.14 -9.38
N ASP A 501 9.25 21.98 -10.68
CA ASP A 501 8.41 21.17 -11.57
C ASP A 501 8.33 19.71 -11.10
N LYS A 502 9.44 19.17 -10.61
CA LYS A 502 9.47 17.82 -10.00
C LYS A 502 8.60 17.71 -8.76
N LEU A 503 8.63 18.70 -7.86
CA LEU A 503 7.80 18.73 -6.65
C LEU A 503 6.31 18.85 -7.00
N ARG A 504 5.96 19.70 -7.97
CA ARG A 504 4.59 19.81 -8.49
C ARG A 504 4.11 18.51 -9.10
N ASP A 505 4.98 17.79 -9.79
CA ASP A 505 4.68 16.48 -10.35
C ASP A 505 4.41 15.43 -9.25
N ILE A 506 5.17 15.44 -8.15
CA ILE A 506 4.96 14.57 -6.99
C ILE A 506 3.62 14.86 -6.34
N GLN A 507 3.30 16.14 -6.12
CA GLN A 507 2.03 16.57 -5.55
C GLN A 507 0.85 16.20 -6.45
N ARG A 508 0.94 16.49 -7.76
CA ARG A 508 -0.14 16.21 -8.73
C ARG A 508 -0.39 14.73 -8.92
N LYS A 509 0.68 13.91 -8.95
CA LYS A 509 0.60 12.46 -9.14
C LYS A 509 0.39 11.71 -7.82
N GLU A 510 0.48 12.41 -6.69
CA GLU A 510 0.51 11.86 -5.33
C GLU A 510 1.41 10.62 -5.25
N LYS A 511 2.60 10.72 -5.86
CA LYS A 511 3.51 9.59 -6.03
C LYS A 511 4.87 9.90 -5.39
N PRO A 512 5.30 9.13 -4.37
CA PRO A 512 6.63 9.30 -3.79
C PRO A 512 7.72 8.89 -4.77
N ILE A 513 8.92 9.42 -4.57
CA ILE A 513 10.11 9.04 -5.32
C ILE A 513 11.27 8.77 -4.38
N CYS A 514 12.12 7.81 -4.74
CA CYS A 514 13.40 7.60 -4.07
C CYS A 514 14.47 8.40 -4.83
N ILE A 515 15.25 9.20 -4.10
CA ILE A 515 16.28 10.08 -4.66
C ILE A 515 17.70 9.56 -4.38
N ALA A 516 17.88 8.81 -3.30
CA ALA A 516 19.14 8.17 -2.96
C ALA A 516 18.90 6.91 -2.11
N TRP A 517 19.89 6.03 -2.10
CA TRP A 517 19.89 4.83 -1.29
C TRP A 517 21.28 4.26 -1.09
N ASP A 518 21.49 3.60 0.04
CA ASP A 518 22.66 2.81 0.37
C ASP A 518 22.24 1.40 0.84
N GLY A 519 23.03 0.38 0.49
CA GLY A 519 22.69 -1.02 0.73
C GLY A 519 21.58 -1.57 -0.19
N MET A 520 21.63 -2.86 -0.46
CA MET A 520 20.65 -3.52 -1.32
C MET A 520 19.28 -3.71 -0.68
N SER A 521 18.30 -4.15 -1.48
CA SER A 521 17.02 -4.63 -0.95
C SER A 521 17.23 -5.87 -0.09
N LEU A 522 16.53 -5.90 1.02
CA LEU A 522 16.47 -6.97 2.01
C LEU A 522 15.54 -8.09 1.51
N VAL A 523 15.47 -9.16 2.29
CA VAL A 523 14.58 -10.31 2.04
C VAL A 523 13.66 -10.43 3.27
N ASP A 524 12.39 -10.75 3.01
CA ASP A 524 11.38 -11.01 4.05
C ASP A 524 11.60 -12.40 4.68
N ASP A 525 11.15 -12.61 5.92
CA ASP A 525 11.16 -13.94 6.59
C ASP A 525 12.56 -14.61 6.66
N VAL A 526 13.60 -13.81 6.95
CA VAL A 526 14.99 -14.29 6.98
C VAL A 526 15.59 -14.38 8.38
N GLY A 527 14.87 -14.03 9.45
CA GLY A 527 15.42 -14.00 10.81
C GLY A 527 16.20 -12.71 11.10
N GLY A 528 15.65 -11.56 10.74
CA GLY A 528 16.27 -10.26 10.99
C GLY A 528 17.56 -9.97 10.21
N VAL A 529 18.32 -8.97 10.65
CA VAL A 529 19.61 -8.60 10.03
C VAL A 529 20.63 -9.72 10.13
N GLY A 530 20.62 -10.49 11.23
CA GLY A 530 21.53 -11.62 11.43
C GLY A 530 21.30 -12.71 10.38
N GLY A 531 20.07 -13.18 10.23
CA GLY A 531 19.75 -14.17 9.20
C GLY A 531 19.86 -13.63 7.77
N PHE A 532 19.68 -12.33 7.55
CA PHE A 532 20.04 -11.71 6.26
C PHE A 532 21.54 -11.77 5.96
N CYS A 533 22.40 -11.60 6.97
CA CYS A 533 23.84 -11.79 6.81
C CYS A 533 24.18 -13.24 6.47
N GLU A 534 23.61 -14.21 7.19
CA GLU A 534 23.78 -15.64 6.90
C GLU A 534 23.30 -16.00 5.48
N PHE A 535 22.18 -15.43 5.05
CA PHE A 535 21.68 -15.54 3.68
C PHE A 535 22.71 -15.02 2.66
N LEU A 536 23.26 -13.82 2.89
CA LEU A 536 24.25 -13.21 2.00
C LEU A 536 25.53 -14.05 1.92
N GLU A 537 26.01 -14.58 3.04
CA GLU A 537 27.16 -15.46 3.07
C GLU A 537 26.88 -16.76 2.30
N THR A 538 25.72 -17.38 2.53
CA THR A 538 25.32 -18.62 1.87
C THR A 538 25.24 -18.48 0.34
N ILE A 539 24.63 -17.40 -0.17
CA ILE A 539 24.52 -17.21 -1.63
C ILE A 539 25.84 -16.81 -2.31
N ASN A 540 26.84 -16.40 -1.52
CA ASN A 540 28.19 -16.05 -1.97
C ASN A 540 29.25 -17.11 -1.59
N GLY A 541 28.87 -18.15 -0.85
CA GLY A 541 29.74 -19.26 -0.46
C GLY A 541 30.00 -20.27 -1.56
N ASP A 542 30.76 -21.30 -1.19
CA ASP A 542 31.31 -22.29 -2.12
C ASP A 542 30.35 -23.47 -2.42
N ASN A 543 29.33 -23.70 -1.59
CA ASN A 543 28.35 -24.79 -1.78
C ASN A 543 27.34 -24.45 -2.90
N PRO A 544 27.39 -25.10 -4.08
CA PRO A 544 26.51 -24.75 -5.20
C PRO A 544 25.03 -25.09 -4.97
N GLU A 545 24.75 -26.13 -4.17
CA GLU A 545 23.39 -26.61 -3.91
C GLU A 545 22.64 -25.65 -2.98
N GLU A 546 23.26 -25.28 -1.86
CA GLU A 546 22.72 -24.28 -0.92
C GLU A 546 22.51 -22.95 -1.61
N LYS A 547 23.52 -22.47 -2.36
CA LYS A 547 23.43 -21.24 -3.14
C LYS A 547 22.24 -21.25 -4.11
N LYS A 548 22.00 -22.37 -4.80
CA LYS A 548 20.86 -22.50 -5.71
C LYS A 548 19.54 -22.50 -4.93
N SER A 549 19.49 -23.21 -3.82
CA SER A 549 18.31 -23.31 -2.96
C SER A 549 17.90 -21.94 -2.42
N TYR A 550 18.79 -21.25 -1.72
CA TYR A 550 18.52 -19.93 -1.11
C TYR A 550 18.19 -18.86 -2.16
N LYS A 551 18.85 -18.86 -3.32
CA LYS A 551 18.48 -17.96 -4.43
C LYS A 551 17.10 -18.26 -5.00
N THR A 552 16.68 -19.53 -5.00
CA THR A 552 15.35 -19.92 -5.50
C THR A 552 14.28 -19.45 -4.53
N TRP A 553 14.47 -19.67 -3.23
CA TRP A 553 13.59 -19.17 -2.18
C TRP A 553 13.52 -17.63 -2.14
N ALA A 554 14.65 -16.93 -2.14
CA ALA A 554 14.64 -15.46 -2.15
C ALA A 554 13.92 -14.92 -3.42
N ARG A 555 14.09 -15.59 -4.57
CA ARG A 555 13.34 -15.24 -5.79
C ARG A 555 11.84 -15.48 -5.66
N SER A 556 11.39 -16.54 -4.96
CA SER A 556 9.96 -16.74 -4.72
C SER A 556 9.35 -15.62 -3.86
N LEU A 557 10.17 -14.96 -3.04
CA LEU A 557 9.81 -13.75 -2.29
C LEU A 557 10.02 -12.44 -3.07
N GLY A 558 10.30 -12.53 -4.38
CA GLY A 558 10.48 -11.35 -5.24
C GLY A 558 11.86 -10.68 -5.15
N TRP A 559 12.79 -11.20 -4.34
CA TRP A 559 14.15 -10.69 -4.28
C TRP A 559 14.95 -11.06 -5.52
N THR A 560 15.69 -10.09 -6.05
CA THR A 560 16.48 -10.27 -7.29
C THR A 560 17.96 -9.98 -7.11
N GLY A 561 18.38 -9.43 -5.97
CA GLY A 561 19.74 -8.92 -5.74
C GLY A 561 20.15 -7.77 -6.67
N ARG A 562 19.22 -7.23 -7.46
CA ARG A 562 19.48 -6.11 -8.37
C ARG A 562 19.35 -4.78 -7.64
N MET A 563 20.20 -3.84 -8.05
CA MET A 563 20.17 -2.46 -7.59
C MET A 563 19.49 -1.57 -8.65
N PRO A 564 18.17 -1.31 -8.60
CA PRO A 564 17.57 -0.32 -9.48
C PRO A 564 18.15 1.07 -9.22
N LYS A 565 18.08 1.96 -10.21
CA LYS A 565 18.32 3.39 -9.93
C LYS A 565 17.26 3.88 -8.92
N PRO A 566 17.58 4.83 -8.02
CA PRO A 566 16.63 5.37 -7.04
C PRO A 566 15.29 5.77 -7.67
N GLU A 567 15.35 6.49 -8.79
CA GLU A 567 14.19 6.96 -9.57
C GLU A 567 13.23 5.86 -10.08
N ASN A 568 13.67 4.59 -10.09
CA ASN A 568 12.88 3.43 -10.53
C ASN A 568 12.42 2.55 -9.35
N MET A 569 12.70 2.94 -8.11
CA MET A 569 12.35 2.16 -6.92
C MET A 569 10.86 2.30 -6.57
N LEU A 570 10.34 3.52 -6.59
CA LEU A 570 8.96 3.89 -6.26
C LEU A 570 8.19 4.38 -7.50
#